data_AF-A0A9D1KII7-F1
#
_entry.id   AF-A0A9D1KII7-F1
#
_cell.length_a   1.000
_cell.length_b   1.000
_cell.length_c   1.000
_cell.angle_alpha   90.00
_cell.angle_beta   90.00
_cell.angle_gamma   90.00
#
_symmetry.space_group_name_H-M   'P 1'
#
loop_
_entity.id
_entity.type
_entity.pdbx_description
1 polymer ?
#
loop_
_entity_poly.entity_id
_entity_poly.type
_entity_poly.pdbx_seq_one_letter_code
_entity_poly.pdbx_strand_id
1 'polypeptide(L)'
;GYISLASLESSSLKALNYNGVSPTIEGVVDGSYALQRNFNYCIRQEQDCTSSEWALIQAFLAYTQSQEGMSIIQSKDGILTSDIEKAPSWEEIKQDRPEINEALKSGSEVTIYLGGSTSVEKIAEALTQAFQLECPRFKAVHNHTGSSDAYKGTQGSEKNGTKKLHIGFLSRELSSTEICAENTSGQICKDGIVAVVHPDNTVLSDVAPSLLKTIYASTAITWQEVK
;
A
#
# COMPACT_ATOMS: atom_id res chain seq x y z
N GLY A 1 -19.54 4.91 -10.18
CA GLY A 1 -18.49 5.21 -9.18
C GLY A 1 -17.42 4.16 -9.24
N TYR A 2 -16.43 4.24 -8.35
CA TYR A 2 -15.45 3.17 -8.17
C TYR A 2 -15.25 2.90 -6.68
N ILE A 3 -14.92 1.66 -6.34
CA ILE A 3 -14.61 1.21 -4.98
C ILE A 3 -13.42 0.24 -5.01
N SER A 4 -12.82 -0.01 -3.85
CA SER A 4 -11.88 -1.13 -3.73
C SER A 4 -12.64 -2.45 -3.84
N LEU A 5 -12.03 -3.45 -4.47
CA LEU A 5 -12.58 -4.79 -4.65
C LEU A 5 -12.96 -5.42 -3.31
N ALA A 6 -12.15 -5.23 -2.27
CA ALA A 6 -12.45 -5.78 -0.95
C ALA A 6 -13.75 -5.23 -0.34
N SER A 7 -14.17 -4.02 -0.75
CA SER A 7 -15.43 -3.41 -0.31
C SER A 7 -16.63 -3.80 -1.17
N LEU A 8 -16.45 -4.53 -2.27
CA LEU A 8 -17.51 -4.81 -3.23
C LEU A 8 -18.66 -5.62 -2.60
N GLU A 9 -18.35 -6.70 -1.89
CA GLU A 9 -19.36 -7.59 -1.31
C GLU A 9 -20.28 -6.87 -0.33
N SER A 10 -19.75 -5.92 0.45
CA SER A 10 -20.52 -5.13 1.42
C SER A 10 -21.15 -3.86 0.85
N SER A 11 -20.87 -3.50 -0.42
CA SER A 11 -21.29 -2.22 -1.00
C SER A 11 -22.74 -2.17 -1.47
N SER A 12 -23.40 -3.32 -1.68
CA SER A 12 -24.69 -3.44 -2.40
C SER A 12 -24.70 -2.91 -3.85
N LEU A 13 -23.54 -2.56 -4.41
CA LEU A 13 -23.41 -2.03 -5.77
C LEU A 13 -23.17 -3.16 -6.77
N LYS A 14 -23.53 -2.91 -8.03
CA LYS A 14 -23.23 -3.84 -9.13
C LYS A 14 -21.85 -3.54 -9.70
N ALA A 15 -20.96 -4.52 -9.66
CA ALA A 15 -19.68 -4.47 -10.35
C ALA A 15 -19.85 -4.53 -11.87
N LEU A 16 -19.03 -3.76 -12.58
CA LEU A 16 -18.81 -3.93 -14.01
C LEU A 16 -17.57 -4.79 -14.23
N ASN A 17 -17.60 -5.62 -15.26
CA ASN A 17 -16.38 -6.18 -15.83
C ASN A 17 -15.51 -5.04 -16.40
N TYR A 18 -14.21 -5.29 -16.51
CA TYR A 18 -13.27 -4.38 -17.14
C TYR A 18 -12.59 -5.09 -18.31
N ASN A 19 -12.82 -4.63 -19.54
CA ASN A 19 -12.41 -5.32 -20.77
C ASN A 19 -12.82 -6.80 -20.81
N GLY A 20 -14.04 -7.10 -20.41
CA GLY A 20 -14.60 -8.45 -20.36
C GLY A 20 -14.13 -9.30 -19.18
N VAL A 21 -13.26 -8.78 -18.31
CA VAL A 21 -12.73 -9.51 -17.15
C VAL A 21 -13.47 -9.10 -15.88
N SER A 22 -13.96 -10.09 -15.13
CA SER A 22 -14.61 -9.84 -13.84
C SER A 22 -13.59 -9.47 -12.75
N PRO A 23 -13.94 -8.56 -11.83
CA PRO A 23 -13.06 -8.15 -10.75
C PRO A 23 -12.98 -9.23 -9.67
N THR A 24 -11.89 -9.99 -9.65
CA THR A 24 -11.64 -11.06 -8.67
C THR A 24 -10.27 -10.87 -8.01
N ILE A 25 -10.11 -11.41 -6.79
CA ILE A 25 -8.82 -11.39 -6.09
C ILE A 25 -7.76 -12.12 -6.92
N GLU A 26 -8.10 -13.31 -7.45
CA GLU A 26 -7.23 -14.09 -8.33
C GLU A 26 -6.80 -13.28 -9.56
N GLY A 27 -7.74 -12.60 -10.22
CA GLY A 27 -7.45 -11.77 -11.38
C GLY A 27 -6.57 -10.55 -11.08
N VAL A 28 -6.66 -9.99 -9.88
CA VAL A 28 -5.74 -8.93 -9.43
C VAL A 28 -4.34 -9.51 -9.20
N VAL A 29 -4.24 -10.67 -8.53
CA VAL A 29 -2.97 -11.32 -8.22
C VAL A 29 -2.22 -11.72 -9.50
N ASP A 30 -2.88 -12.41 -10.42
CA ASP A 30 -2.29 -12.92 -11.67
C ASP A 30 -2.13 -11.84 -12.77
N GLY A 31 -2.80 -10.69 -12.63
CA GLY A 31 -2.71 -9.57 -13.55
C GLY A 31 -3.75 -9.57 -14.69
N SER A 32 -4.62 -10.57 -14.78
CA SER A 32 -5.68 -10.65 -15.78
C SER A 32 -6.74 -9.56 -15.61
N TYR A 33 -7.03 -9.14 -14.37
CA TYR A 33 -7.88 -7.98 -14.08
C TYR A 33 -7.04 -6.69 -14.03
N ALA A 34 -7.05 -5.93 -15.13
CA ALA A 34 -6.12 -4.82 -15.33
C ALA A 34 -6.43 -3.52 -14.55
N LEU A 35 -7.64 -3.36 -14.00
CA LEU A 35 -8.00 -2.16 -13.24
C LEU A 35 -7.55 -2.30 -11.77
N GLN A 36 -6.24 -2.25 -11.57
CA GLN A 36 -5.58 -2.45 -10.28
C GLN A 36 -4.43 -1.47 -10.09
N ARG A 37 -3.91 -1.38 -8.87
CA ARG A 37 -2.71 -0.62 -8.55
C ARG A 37 -1.90 -1.32 -7.46
N ASN A 38 -0.61 -1.03 -7.45
CA ASN A 38 0.28 -1.48 -6.40
C ASN A 38 0.29 -0.48 -5.24
N PHE A 39 0.33 -1.01 -4.02
CA PHE A 39 0.73 -0.28 -2.83
C PHE A 39 2.19 -0.58 -2.57
N ASN A 40 3.02 0.42 -2.81
CA ASN A 40 4.47 0.35 -2.73
C ASN A 40 4.99 1.18 -1.54
N TYR A 41 6.23 0.94 -1.17
CA TYR A 41 6.98 1.78 -0.26
C TYR A 41 8.29 2.24 -0.91
N CYS A 42 8.81 3.36 -0.44
CA CYS A 42 10.21 3.76 -0.59
C CYS A 42 10.70 4.19 0.80
N ILE A 43 11.92 3.83 1.19
CA ILE A 43 12.51 4.18 2.49
C ILE A 43 13.64 5.19 2.32
N ARG A 44 13.96 5.88 3.40
CA ARG A 44 15.16 6.71 3.50
C ARG A 44 16.41 5.85 3.33
N GLN A 45 17.51 6.42 2.82
CA GLN A 45 18.76 5.68 2.67
C GLN A 45 19.50 5.53 4.01
N GLU A 46 20.28 4.46 4.16
CA GLU A 46 20.99 4.13 5.40
C GLU A 46 21.90 5.28 5.87
N GLN A 47 22.67 5.88 4.98
CA GLN A 47 23.58 6.99 5.30
C GLN A 47 22.87 8.27 5.76
N ASP A 48 21.57 8.36 5.50
CA ASP A 48 20.74 9.49 5.92
C ASP A 48 20.02 9.20 7.26
N CYS A 49 20.19 8.00 7.83
CA CYS A 49 19.59 7.54 9.08
C CYS A 49 20.63 7.43 10.21
N THR A 50 20.20 7.56 11.45
CA THR A 50 20.94 6.99 12.59
C THR A 50 20.87 5.46 12.55
N SER A 51 21.83 4.78 13.20
CA SER A 51 21.83 3.31 13.26
C SER A 51 20.56 2.73 13.88
N SER A 52 19.95 3.41 14.87
CA SER A 52 18.67 2.98 15.45
C SER A 52 17.49 3.20 14.51
N GLU A 53 17.42 4.33 13.80
CA GLU A 53 16.36 4.55 12.80
C GLU A 53 16.43 3.50 11.70
N TRP A 54 17.62 3.24 11.15
CA TRP A 54 17.81 2.25 10.09
C TRP A 54 17.40 0.84 10.55
N ALA A 55 17.89 0.39 11.71
CA ALA A 55 17.56 -0.92 12.25
C ALA A 55 16.05 -1.10 12.47
N LEU A 56 15.37 -0.07 12.97
CA LEU A 56 13.92 -0.09 13.18
C LEU A 56 13.13 -0.08 11.87
N ILE A 57 13.58 0.66 10.85
CA ILE A 57 12.97 0.61 9.50
C ILE A 57 13.07 -0.81 8.93
N GLN A 58 14.24 -1.44 9.02
CA GLN A 58 14.45 -2.80 8.53
C GLN A 58 13.62 -3.84 9.29
N ALA A 59 13.54 -3.71 10.62
CA ALA A 59 12.70 -4.58 11.45
C ALA A 59 11.21 -4.43 11.12
N PHE A 60 10.73 -3.19 10.93
CA PHE A 60 9.35 -2.94 10.53
C PHE A 60 9.04 -3.52 9.14
N LEU A 61 9.92 -3.32 8.14
CA LEU A 61 9.73 -3.92 6.81
C LEU A 61 9.72 -5.45 6.87
N ALA A 62 10.59 -6.07 7.68
CA ALA A 62 10.56 -7.50 7.91
C ALA A 62 9.23 -7.95 8.55
N TYR A 63 8.73 -7.19 9.53
CA TYR A 63 7.41 -7.45 10.13
C TYR A 63 6.28 -7.40 9.10
N THR A 64 6.31 -6.48 8.14
CA THR A 64 5.28 -6.45 7.07
C THR A 64 5.24 -7.70 6.19
N GLN A 65 6.34 -8.47 6.17
CA GLN A 65 6.47 -9.73 5.43
C GLN A 65 6.21 -10.98 6.29
N SER A 66 5.96 -10.79 7.59
CA SER A 66 5.57 -11.88 8.49
C SER A 66 4.12 -12.31 8.25
N GLN A 67 3.75 -13.51 8.72
CA GLN A 67 2.35 -13.95 8.73
C GLN A 67 1.42 -12.94 9.40
N GLU A 68 1.85 -12.35 10.52
CA GLU A 68 1.12 -11.37 11.30
C GLU A 68 0.93 -10.06 10.52
N GLY A 69 2.00 -9.55 9.91
CA GLY A 69 1.96 -8.35 9.07
C GLY A 69 1.09 -8.52 7.83
N MET A 70 1.23 -9.65 7.14
CA MET A 70 0.42 -9.98 5.96
C MET A 70 -1.07 -10.13 6.32
N SER A 71 -1.38 -10.73 7.47
CA SER A 71 -2.75 -10.84 7.99
C SER A 71 -3.36 -9.46 8.26
N ILE A 72 -2.58 -8.52 8.81
CA ILE A 72 -3.02 -7.13 9.01
C ILE A 72 -3.32 -6.47 7.66
N ILE A 73 -2.41 -6.60 6.68
CA ILE A 73 -2.59 -6.04 5.33
C ILE A 73 -3.91 -6.55 4.73
N GLN A 74 -4.15 -7.87 4.78
CA GLN A 74 -5.39 -8.47 4.28
C GLN A 74 -6.63 -7.96 5.03
N SER A 75 -6.57 -7.86 6.36
CA SER A 75 -7.68 -7.33 7.18
C SER A 75 -8.02 -5.85 6.92
N LYS A 76 -7.10 -5.14 6.27
CA LYS A 76 -7.25 -3.74 5.86
C LYS A 76 -7.38 -3.61 4.34
N ASP A 77 -7.99 -4.61 3.71
CA ASP A 77 -8.38 -4.63 2.29
C ASP A 77 -7.21 -4.71 1.29
N GLY A 78 -5.98 -4.95 1.76
CA GLY A 78 -4.84 -5.20 0.89
C GLY A 78 -4.92 -6.59 0.24
N ILE A 79 -4.72 -6.66 -1.07
CA ILE A 79 -4.65 -7.93 -1.80
C ILE A 79 -3.19 -8.39 -1.81
N LEU A 80 -2.91 -9.50 -1.12
CA LEU A 80 -1.57 -10.07 -1.02
C LEU A 80 -1.15 -10.71 -2.33
N THR A 81 0.13 -10.57 -2.67
CA THR A 81 0.77 -11.21 -3.84
C THR A 81 1.56 -12.47 -3.49
N SER A 82 1.62 -12.78 -2.19
CA SER A 82 2.30 -13.95 -1.62
C SER A 82 1.37 -14.65 -0.64
N ASP A 83 1.62 -15.95 -0.46
CA ASP A 83 0.82 -16.83 0.39
C ASP A 83 1.20 -16.64 1.88
N ILE A 84 0.22 -16.29 2.72
CA ILE A 84 0.42 -16.11 4.17
C ILE A 84 0.95 -17.40 4.79
N GLU A 85 0.43 -18.56 4.39
CA GLU A 85 0.81 -19.85 5.00
C GLU A 85 2.26 -20.24 4.73
N LYS A 86 2.89 -19.63 3.71
CA LYS A 86 4.29 -19.84 3.35
C LYS A 86 5.23 -18.77 3.89
N ALA A 87 4.70 -17.67 4.40
CA ALA A 87 5.49 -16.64 5.05
C ALA A 87 5.97 -17.13 6.43
N PRO A 88 7.17 -16.75 6.88
CA PRO A 88 7.59 -17.01 8.25
C PRO A 88 6.76 -16.19 9.23
N SER A 89 6.49 -16.74 10.40
CA SER A 89 5.95 -15.98 11.54
C SER A 89 6.94 -14.92 12.01
N TRP A 90 6.45 -13.94 12.76
CA TRP A 90 7.32 -12.92 13.34
C TRP A 90 8.36 -13.52 14.30
N GLU A 91 8.00 -14.57 15.04
CA GLU A 91 8.95 -15.27 15.90
C GLU A 91 10.07 -15.97 15.12
N GLU A 92 9.75 -16.62 14.00
CA GLU A 92 10.76 -17.23 13.11
C GLU A 92 11.70 -16.17 12.51
N ILE A 93 11.15 -15.04 12.04
CA ILE A 93 11.97 -13.92 11.56
C ILE A 93 12.95 -13.45 12.64
N LYS A 94 12.49 -13.29 13.89
CA LYS A 94 13.35 -12.88 15.01
C LYS A 94 14.45 -13.91 15.29
N GLN A 95 14.16 -15.20 15.17
CA GLN A 95 15.14 -16.27 15.38
C GLN A 95 16.21 -16.30 14.28
N ASP A 96 15.81 -16.15 13.02
CA ASP A 96 16.71 -16.21 11.87
C ASP A 96 17.54 -14.93 11.70
N ARG A 97 17.07 -13.80 12.26
CA ARG A 97 17.67 -12.48 12.12
C ARG A 97 18.01 -11.87 13.48
N PRO A 98 19.13 -12.25 14.11
CA PRO A 98 19.50 -11.77 15.45
C PRO A 98 19.68 -10.25 15.50
N GLU A 99 19.99 -9.59 14.40
CA GLU A 99 20.07 -8.13 14.31
C GLU A 99 18.72 -7.43 14.53
N ILE A 100 17.60 -8.09 14.20
CA ILE A 100 16.27 -7.58 14.51
C ILE A 100 16.05 -7.58 16.03
N ASN A 101 16.41 -8.67 16.71
CA ASN A 101 16.29 -8.75 18.17
C ASN A 101 17.09 -7.64 18.89
N GLU A 102 18.26 -7.28 18.38
CA GLU A 102 19.07 -6.17 18.90
C GLU A 102 18.36 -4.82 18.72
N ALA A 103 17.74 -4.61 17.55
CA ALA A 103 16.97 -3.41 17.25
C ALA A 103 15.77 -3.24 18.20
N LEU A 104 15.09 -4.35 18.52
CA LEU A 104 13.92 -4.38 19.41
C LEU A 104 14.27 -4.11 20.89
N LYS A 105 15.46 -4.57 21.35
CA LYS A 105 15.83 -4.59 22.78
C LYS A 105 16.48 -3.31 23.31
N SER A 106 17.00 -2.43 22.46
CA SER A 106 17.89 -1.35 22.91
C SER A 106 17.18 -0.01 23.13
N GLY A 107 17.59 0.78 24.13
CA GLY A 107 17.58 2.25 24.07
C GLY A 107 16.26 3.03 24.19
N SER A 108 16.40 4.34 24.01
CA SER A 108 15.30 5.31 24.06
C SER A 108 14.32 5.16 22.90
N GLU A 109 13.13 5.70 23.08
CA GLU A 109 12.11 5.88 22.03
C GLU A 109 12.72 6.57 20.79
N VAL A 110 12.41 6.04 19.61
CA VAL A 110 12.85 6.56 18.32
C VAL A 110 11.62 6.89 17.49
N THR A 111 11.52 8.15 17.06
CA THR A 111 10.41 8.60 16.21
C THR A 111 10.68 8.26 14.75
N ILE A 112 9.82 7.42 14.18
CA ILE A 112 9.81 7.06 12.77
C ILE A 112 8.67 7.81 12.06
N TYR A 113 9.02 8.78 11.20
CA TYR A 113 8.07 9.47 10.32
C TYR A 113 7.68 8.61 9.12
N LEU A 114 6.38 8.36 8.95
CA LEU A 114 5.81 7.66 7.81
C LEU A 114 4.82 8.57 7.09
N GLY A 115 4.60 8.38 5.80
CA GLY A 115 3.69 9.24 5.05
C GLY A 115 3.55 8.86 3.58
N GLY A 116 3.03 9.78 2.78
CA GLY A 116 2.79 9.54 1.35
C GLY A 116 1.31 9.28 1.06
N SER A 117 0.99 8.18 0.38
CA SER A 117 -0.36 7.92 -0.14
C SER A 117 -1.42 7.75 0.95
N THR A 118 -2.45 8.58 0.87
CA THR A 118 -3.68 8.47 1.68
C THR A 118 -4.42 7.15 1.46
N SER A 119 -4.24 6.49 0.30
CA SER A 119 -4.85 5.17 0.06
C SER A 119 -4.19 4.06 0.88
N VAL A 120 -2.95 4.25 1.33
CA VAL A 120 -2.18 3.25 2.10
C VAL A 120 -2.25 3.52 3.61
N GLU A 121 -2.77 4.68 4.02
CA GLU A 121 -2.79 5.17 5.40
C GLU A 121 -3.35 4.16 6.40
N LYS A 122 -4.54 3.60 6.17
CA LYS A 122 -5.16 2.62 7.08
C LYS A 122 -4.34 1.35 7.28
N ILE A 123 -3.61 0.91 6.24
CA ILE A 123 -2.74 -0.28 6.31
C ILE A 123 -1.48 0.10 7.10
N ALA A 124 -0.89 1.25 6.78
CA ALA A 124 0.30 1.75 7.45
C ALA A 124 0.07 1.94 8.96
N GLU A 125 -1.04 2.55 9.36
CA GLU A 125 -1.38 2.75 10.77
C GLU A 125 -1.62 1.43 11.50
N ALA A 126 -2.33 0.48 10.89
CA ALA A 126 -2.58 -0.82 11.51
C ALA A 126 -1.28 -1.62 11.70
N LEU A 127 -0.39 -1.60 10.70
CA LEU A 127 0.92 -2.25 10.79
C LEU A 127 1.81 -1.62 11.85
N THR A 128 1.87 -0.28 11.91
CA THR A 128 2.72 0.42 12.90
C THR A 128 2.21 0.24 14.31
N GLN A 129 0.88 0.25 14.52
CA GLN A 129 0.28 -0.03 15.83
C GLN A 129 0.61 -1.44 16.32
N ALA A 130 0.48 -2.45 15.46
CA ALA A 130 0.82 -3.82 15.83
C ALA A 130 2.32 -3.99 16.09
N PHE A 131 3.16 -3.43 15.21
CA PHE A 131 4.61 -3.48 15.38
C PHE A 131 5.10 -2.75 16.64
N GLN A 132 4.42 -1.69 17.07
CA GLN A 132 4.77 -0.97 18.30
C GLN A 132 4.53 -1.83 19.56
N LEU A 133 3.64 -2.83 19.52
CA LEU A 133 3.49 -3.80 20.60
C LEU A 133 4.70 -4.75 20.69
N GLU A 134 5.27 -5.11 19.53
CA GLU A 134 6.49 -5.91 19.42
C GLU A 134 7.76 -5.08 19.70
N CYS A 135 7.71 -3.78 19.45
CA CYS A 135 8.82 -2.84 19.58
C CYS A 135 8.37 -1.54 20.27
N PRO A 136 8.27 -1.49 21.60
CA PRO A 136 7.73 -0.31 22.31
C PRO A 136 8.51 0.99 22.08
N ARG A 137 9.79 0.91 21.69
CA ARG A 137 10.61 2.08 21.34
C ARG A 137 10.31 2.65 19.95
N PHE A 138 9.63 1.91 19.08
CA PHE A 138 9.24 2.37 17.76
C PHE A 138 8.04 3.30 17.89
N LYS A 139 8.23 4.59 17.61
CA LYS A 139 7.14 5.57 17.63
C LYS A 139 6.83 6.05 16.24
N ALA A 140 5.72 5.57 15.69
CA ALA A 140 5.24 6.03 14.40
C ALA A 140 4.63 7.44 14.49
N VAL A 141 4.97 8.29 13.52
CA VAL A 141 4.27 9.56 13.26
C VAL A 141 3.87 9.56 11.79
N HIS A 142 2.56 9.66 11.52
CA HIS A 142 2.01 9.58 10.17
C HIS A 142 1.73 10.97 9.59
N ASN A 143 2.08 11.17 8.32
CA ASN A 143 1.77 12.36 7.53
C ASN A 143 1.47 11.97 6.07
N HIS A 144 0.23 11.53 5.81
CA HIS A 144 -0.21 11.06 4.49
C HIS A 144 -0.88 12.17 3.70
N THR A 145 -0.19 12.65 2.66
CA THR A 145 -0.63 13.79 1.83
C THR A 145 -0.74 13.46 0.35
N GLY A 146 -0.07 12.40 -0.12
CA GLY A 146 -0.12 11.92 -1.50
C GLY A 146 1.11 11.09 -1.89
N SER A 147 0.96 10.18 -2.86
CA SER A 147 2.03 9.26 -3.27
C SER A 147 3.33 9.95 -3.69
N SER A 148 3.25 11.14 -4.30
CA SER A 148 4.45 11.88 -4.74
C SER A 148 5.28 12.44 -3.57
N ASP A 149 4.73 12.51 -2.37
CA ASP A 149 5.46 12.98 -1.19
C ASP A 149 6.30 11.87 -0.56
N ALA A 150 6.02 10.60 -0.88
CA ALA A 150 6.81 9.46 -0.43
C ALA A 150 8.28 9.60 -0.85
N TYR A 151 8.55 9.68 -2.16
CA TYR A 151 9.91 9.83 -2.66
C TYR A 151 10.54 11.15 -2.22
N LYS A 152 9.81 12.28 -2.30
CA LYS A 152 10.31 13.59 -1.88
C LYS A 152 10.80 13.57 -0.43
N GLY A 153 10.03 12.96 0.47
CA GLY A 153 10.32 12.92 1.90
C GLY A 153 11.41 11.92 2.28
N THR A 154 11.59 10.82 1.53
CA THR A 154 12.60 9.81 1.87
C THR A 154 13.95 10.05 1.21
N GLN A 155 13.96 10.33 -0.10
CA GLN A 155 15.20 10.39 -0.90
C GLN A 155 15.28 11.62 -1.82
N GLY A 156 14.17 12.32 -2.03
CA GLY A 156 14.07 13.47 -2.91
C GLY A 156 14.33 14.80 -2.20
N SER A 157 13.69 15.84 -2.73
CA SER A 157 13.97 17.24 -2.37
C SER A 157 13.66 17.60 -0.91
N GLU A 158 12.79 16.86 -0.23
CA GLU A 158 12.35 17.15 1.14
C GLU A 158 13.03 16.26 2.18
N LYS A 159 13.97 15.38 1.78
CA LYS A 159 14.58 14.39 2.67
C LYS A 159 15.29 14.97 3.90
N ASN A 160 15.78 16.21 3.83
CA ASN A 160 16.47 16.85 4.97
C ASN A 160 15.65 17.96 5.63
N GLY A 161 14.38 18.13 5.22
CA GLY A 161 13.50 19.18 5.72
C GLY A 161 12.56 18.72 6.84
N THR A 162 11.62 19.59 7.20
CA THR A 162 10.58 19.30 8.20
C THR A 162 9.56 18.25 7.75
N LYS A 163 9.49 17.98 6.45
CA LYS A 163 8.67 16.94 5.82
C LYS A 163 9.43 15.64 5.55
N LYS A 164 10.62 15.46 6.13
CA LYS A 164 11.37 14.21 5.97
C LYS A 164 10.49 13.02 6.38
N LEU A 165 10.64 11.93 5.64
CA LEU A 165 10.04 10.64 5.93
C LEU A 165 11.16 9.61 6.08
N HIS A 166 10.95 8.66 6.96
CA HIS A 166 11.75 7.43 7.02
C HIS A 166 11.17 6.38 6.09
N ILE A 167 9.83 6.29 6.02
CA ILE A 167 9.10 5.35 5.16
C ILE A 167 7.98 6.11 4.43
N GLY A 168 8.05 6.15 3.11
CA GLY A 168 7.04 6.75 2.25
C GLY A 168 6.24 5.67 1.52
N PHE A 169 4.92 5.81 1.47
CA PHE A 169 4.02 4.89 0.79
C PHE A 169 3.47 5.48 -0.51
N LEU A 170 3.31 4.64 -1.54
CA LEU A 170 2.79 5.03 -2.85
C LEU A 170 1.66 4.08 -3.23
N SER A 171 0.54 4.62 -3.70
CA SER A 171 -0.54 3.81 -4.29
C SER A 171 -0.44 3.77 -5.82
N ARG A 172 0.79 3.64 -6.32
CA ARG A 172 1.18 3.57 -7.73
C ARG A 172 2.65 3.14 -7.82
N GLU A 173 3.08 2.80 -9.03
CA GLU A 173 4.50 2.69 -9.35
C GLU A 173 5.23 4.01 -9.13
N LEU A 174 6.53 3.90 -8.83
CA LEU A 174 7.46 5.02 -8.89
C LEU A 174 7.49 5.55 -10.34
N SER A 175 7.47 6.86 -10.49
CA SER A 175 7.66 7.50 -11.79
C SER A 175 9.11 7.41 -12.24
N SER A 176 9.38 7.71 -13.52
CA SER A 176 10.75 7.76 -14.06
C SER A 176 11.67 8.78 -13.37
N THR A 177 11.11 9.74 -12.62
CA THR A 177 11.86 10.75 -11.87
C THR A 177 12.04 10.41 -10.38
N GLU A 178 11.38 9.37 -9.88
CA GLU A 178 11.44 8.93 -8.49
C GLU A 178 12.36 7.71 -8.37
N ILE A 179 13.66 7.93 -8.53
CA ILE A 179 14.67 6.88 -8.58
C ILE A 179 15.14 6.55 -7.16
N CYS A 180 14.49 5.58 -6.50
CA CYS A 180 14.95 5.09 -5.20
C CYS A 180 16.28 4.31 -5.35
N ALA A 181 17.15 4.40 -4.35
CA ALA A 181 18.36 3.59 -4.27
C ALA A 181 18.03 2.08 -4.28
N GLU A 182 19.01 1.25 -4.66
CA GLU A 182 18.84 -0.20 -4.67
C GLU A 182 18.35 -0.72 -3.31
N ASN A 183 17.41 -1.67 -3.31
CA ASN A 183 16.82 -2.27 -2.12
C ASN A 183 16.14 -1.29 -1.13
N THR A 184 15.82 -0.08 -1.56
CA THR A 184 15.11 0.91 -0.73
C THR A 184 13.67 1.19 -1.16
N SER A 185 13.11 0.32 -2.01
CA SER A 185 11.69 0.37 -2.39
C SER A 185 11.17 -1.03 -2.68
N GLY A 186 9.86 -1.20 -2.62
CA GLY A 186 9.22 -2.49 -2.86
C GLY A 186 7.71 -2.42 -2.80
N GLN A 187 7.07 -3.55 -3.07
CA GLN A 187 5.62 -3.71 -2.98
C GLN A 187 5.22 -4.23 -1.60
N ILE A 188 4.13 -3.69 -1.06
CA ILE A 188 3.44 -4.20 0.14
C ILE A 188 2.33 -5.14 -0.28
N CYS A 189 1.45 -4.65 -1.16
CA CYS A 189 0.30 -5.40 -1.65
C CYS A 189 -0.24 -4.78 -2.95
N LYS A 190 -1.35 -5.31 -3.43
CA LYS A 190 -2.16 -4.77 -4.51
C LYS A 190 -3.49 -4.23 -3.96
N ASP A 191 -4.13 -3.40 -4.77
CA ASP A 191 -5.52 -2.94 -4.60
C ASP A 191 -6.24 -3.08 -5.94
N GLY A 192 -7.35 -3.80 -5.93
CA GLY A 192 -8.24 -3.96 -7.09
C GLY A 192 -9.26 -2.82 -7.10
N ILE A 193 -9.38 -2.09 -8.20
CA ILE A 193 -10.35 -1.01 -8.34
C ILE A 193 -11.52 -1.52 -9.18
N VAL A 194 -12.74 -1.37 -8.67
CA VAL A 194 -13.95 -1.87 -9.33
C VAL A 194 -14.80 -0.70 -9.76
N ALA A 195 -15.07 -0.61 -11.07
CA ALA A 195 -16.10 0.28 -11.58
C ALA A 195 -17.48 -0.27 -11.20
N VAL A 196 -18.29 0.56 -10.55
CA VAL A 196 -19.57 0.15 -9.98
C VAL A 196 -20.71 1.07 -10.39
N VAL A 197 -21.89 0.48 -10.51
CA VAL A 197 -23.14 1.17 -10.84
C VAL A 197 -24.24 0.76 -9.85
N HIS A 198 -25.35 1.49 -9.87
CA HIS A 198 -26.54 1.08 -9.14
C HIS A 198 -27.03 -0.30 -9.65
N PRO A 199 -27.54 -1.20 -8.79
CA PRO A 199 -28.06 -2.50 -9.21
C PRO A 199 -29.05 -2.45 -10.37
N ASP A 200 -29.94 -1.46 -10.37
CA ASP A 200 -30.97 -1.27 -11.43
C ASP A 200 -30.41 -0.82 -12.79
N ASN A 201 -29.12 -0.47 -12.88
CA ASN A 201 -28.53 -0.09 -14.15
C ASN A 201 -28.42 -1.31 -15.06
N THR A 202 -29.16 -1.38 -16.15
CA THR A 202 -29.10 -2.49 -17.13
C THR A 202 -28.28 -2.16 -18.37
N VAL A 203 -27.69 -0.96 -18.45
CA VAL A 203 -26.99 -0.45 -19.64
C VAL A 203 -25.60 -1.06 -19.76
N LEU A 204 -24.86 -1.11 -18.64
CA LEU A 204 -23.50 -1.66 -18.61
C LEU A 204 -23.41 -2.92 -17.75
N SER A 205 -22.71 -3.92 -18.29
CA SER A 205 -22.14 -5.04 -17.54
C SER A 205 -20.62 -5.11 -17.66
N ASP A 206 -20.05 -4.36 -18.61
CA ASP A 206 -18.62 -4.27 -18.90
C ASP A 206 -18.25 -2.82 -19.18
N VAL A 207 -16.98 -2.46 -19.00
CA VAL A 207 -16.47 -1.15 -19.36
C VAL A 207 -15.05 -1.22 -19.93
N ALA A 208 -14.87 -0.60 -21.09
CA ALA A 208 -13.55 -0.38 -21.67
C ALA A 208 -12.85 0.83 -21.02
N PRO A 209 -11.50 0.85 -20.95
CA PRO A 209 -10.73 1.96 -20.38
C PRO A 209 -11.08 3.33 -20.97
N SER A 210 -11.32 3.41 -22.28
CA SER A 210 -11.66 4.64 -22.99
C SER A 210 -13.01 5.19 -22.53
N LEU A 211 -14.02 4.32 -22.42
CA LEU A 211 -15.35 4.68 -21.93
C LEU A 211 -15.29 5.12 -20.47
N LEU A 212 -14.57 4.38 -19.62
CA LEU A 212 -14.39 4.75 -18.22
C LEU A 212 -13.74 6.13 -18.08
N LYS A 213 -12.69 6.41 -18.86
CA LYS A 213 -12.04 7.72 -18.90
C LYS A 213 -13.00 8.83 -19.33
N THR A 214 -13.82 8.60 -20.36
CA THR A 214 -14.83 9.56 -20.81
C THR A 214 -15.86 9.84 -19.72
N ILE A 215 -16.35 8.80 -19.04
CA ILE A 215 -17.32 8.94 -17.94
C ILE A 215 -16.76 9.80 -16.81
N TYR A 216 -15.50 9.57 -16.40
CA TYR A 216 -14.90 10.34 -15.30
C TYR A 216 -14.39 11.73 -15.70
N ALA A 217 -14.19 12.00 -16.99
CA ALA A 217 -13.76 13.30 -17.49
C ALA A 217 -14.91 14.25 -17.81
N SER A 218 -16.14 13.75 -17.96
CA SER A 218 -17.31 14.53 -18.34
C SER A 218 -18.30 14.68 -17.18
N THR A 219 -18.81 15.89 -16.99
CA THR A 219 -19.92 16.15 -16.07
C THR A 219 -21.29 16.10 -16.75
N ALA A 220 -21.35 15.87 -18.06
CA ALA A 220 -22.56 16.00 -18.88
C ALA A 220 -22.95 14.72 -19.64
N ILE A 221 -22.31 13.58 -19.34
CA ILE A 221 -22.64 12.30 -19.99
C ILE A 221 -23.92 11.68 -19.40
N THR A 222 -24.77 11.14 -20.27
CA THR A 222 -25.98 10.43 -19.88
C THR A 222 -25.83 8.92 -20.09
N TRP A 223 -26.61 8.11 -19.37
CA TRP A 223 -26.62 6.65 -19.54
C TRP A 223 -27.02 6.19 -20.95
N GLN A 224 -27.74 7.01 -21.73
CA GLN A 224 -28.10 6.67 -23.11
C GLN A 224 -26.91 6.79 -24.08
N GLU A 225 -25.94 7.62 -23.74
CA GLU A 225 -24.71 7.87 -24.52
C GLU A 225 -23.58 6.91 -24.14
N VAL A 226 -23.71 6.25 -22.98
CA VAL A 226 -22.81 5.21 -22.49
C VAL A 226 -23.25 3.87 -23.12
N LYS A 227 -22.53 3.39 -24.14
CA LYS A 227 -22.74 2.10 -24.80
C LYS A 227 -21.45 1.33 -24.94
#